data_AF-A0A9P8MMQ7-F1
#
_entry.id   AF-A0A9P8MMQ7-F1
#
_cell.length_a   1.000
_cell.length_b   1.000
_cell.length_c   1.000
_cell.angle_alpha   90.00
_cell.angle_beta   90.00
_cell.angle_gamma   90.00
#
_symmetry.space_group_name_H-M   'P 1'
#
loop_
_entity.id
_entity.type
_entity.pdbx_description
1 polymer ?
#
loop_
_entity_poly.entity_id
_entity_poly.type
_entity_poly.pdbx_seq_one_letter_code
_entity_poly.pdbx_strand_id
1 'polypeptide(L)'
;MDTLVSKASLTLELPPSCLQFSPSNSAYFLVGTYNLHQQDAAAGAPQGRDGSLIVFRIDGHQPIEVQTVLQPSALLDLRFHPRQRDHPGILAVVSSTGTLAIFCLDPSLNSTAPLRHLATSRCRDLADDVLFLQCSWHPVLRDVIAVTTSNGLARLLHLGQDWTIRGFTDLDIRNSLEAWSVAWSPPTTATALDADGQSLTVYCGGDDSSLRYTSSSARLEIPYGPVTVKGHHDAGVTAILPLSLHAADGGRLVVTGSYDDHFRVFAIHDLDQSHGTRRMRLVCEKNLGGGVWRLGLVDARLRGDGQWRVRILASCMHAGARLVELASETDGLHWSCTIVARFEEHKSMNYASDCVAAADGEALRCVSTSFYDKLLCLWEHRG
;
A
#
# COMPACT_ATOMS: atom_id res chain seq x y z
N MET A 1 10.59 23.42 -5.79
CA MET A 1 9.32 22.76 -5.47
C MET A 1 8.50 22.84 -6.73
N ASP A 2 8.27 21.69 -7.34
CA ASP A 2 7.94 21.64 -8.75
C ASP A 2 6.46 21.31 -8.94
N THR A 3 5.78 22.12 -9.73
CA THR A 3 4.42 21.81 -10.19
C THR A 3 4.53 21.01 -11.50
N LEU A 4 4.05 19.78 -11.46
CA LEU A 4 4.14 18.83 -12.57
C LEU A 4 2.85 18.82 -13.40
N VAL A 5 3.01 18.54 -14.68
CA VAL A 5 1.91 18.37 -15.65
C VAL A 5 1.97 16.98 -16.27
N SER A 6 0.84 16.49 -16.78
CA SER A 6 0.80 15.17 -17.40
C SER A 6 1.56 15.14 -18.73
N LYS A 7 2.23 14.02 -18.99
CA LYS A 7 2.77 13.67 -20.31
C LYS A 7 1.69 13.04 -21.19
N ALA A 8 0.80 12.29 -20.57
CA ALA A 8 -0.40 11.73 -21.17
C ALA A 8 -1.47 11.55 -20.10
N SER A 9 -2.73 11.60 -20.52
CA SER A 9 -3.87 11.28 -19.67
C SER A 9 -4.92 10.51 -20.46
N LEU A 10 -5.70 9.71 -19.74
CA LEU A 10 -6.81 8.94 -20.27
C LEU A 10 -7.94 8.86 -19.24
N THR A 11 -9.16 8.80 -19.73
CA THR A 11 -10.35 8.58 -18.91
C THR A 11 -10.70 7.10 -18.94
N LEU A 12 -10.76 6.47 -17.77
CA LEU A 12 -11.17 5.08 -17.61
C LEU A 12 -12.69 4.95 -17.62
N GLU A 13 -13.18 3.77 -18.01
CA GLU A 13 -14.61 3.46 -17.99
C GLU A 13 -15.18 3.45 -16.56
N LEU A 14 -14.43 2.89 -15.61
CA LEU A 14 -14.80 2.76 -14.20
C LEU A 14 -13.82 3.53 -13.28
N PRO A 15 -14.27 4.02 -12.11
CA PRO A 15 -13.40 4.67 -11.12
C PRO A 15 -12.19 3.80 -10.73
N PRO A 16 -10.95 4.30 -10.87
CA PRO A 16 -9.75 3.56 -10.44
C PRO A 16 -9.57 3.61 -8.92
N SER A 17 -9.35 2.44 -8.30
CA SER A 17 -9.29 2.27 -6.85
C SER A 17 -7.95 1.71 -6.33
N CYS A 18 -7.15 1.07 -7.18
CA CYS A 18 -5.81 0.65 -6.83
C CYS A 18 -4.93 0.56 -8.08
N LEU A 19 -3.63 0.72 -7.90
CA LEU A 19 -2.66 0.68 -8.98
C LEU A 19 -1.30 0.24 -8.45
N GLN A 20 -0.58 -0.57 -9.24
CA GLN A 20 0.82 -0.88 -9.00
C GLN A 20 1.55 -1.20 -10.30
N PHE A 21 2.79 -0.71 -10.44
CA PHE A 21 3.73 -1.14 -11.45
C PHE A 21 4.17 -2.59 -11.22
N SER A 22 4.43 -3.31 -12.31
CA SER A 22 5.01 -4.64 -12.22
C SER A 22 6.48 -4.54 -11.77
N PRO A 23 6.85 -5.14 -10.63
CA PRO A 23 8.23 -5.13 -10.14
C PRO A 23 9.20 -5.91 -11.05
N SER A 24 8.70 -6.85 -11.84
CA SER A 24 9.50 -7.63 -12.80
C SER A 24 9.62 -6.96 -14.18
N ASN A 25 8.73 -6.02 -14.50
CA ASN A 25 8.76 -5.30 -15.77
C ASN A 25 8.12 -3.91 -15.64
N SER A 26 8.94 -2.88 -15.44
CA SER A 26 8.50 -1.50 -15.22
C SER A 26 7.76 -0.86 -16.39
N ALA A 27 7.72 -1.52 -17.57
CA ALA A 27 6.87 -1.09 -18.68
C ALA A 27 5.38 -1.42 -18.45
N TYR A 28 5.04 -2.33 -17.53
CA TYR A 28 3.67 -2.73 -17.25
C TYR A 28 3.22 -2.25 -15.88
N PHE A 29 1.95 -1.88 -15.77
CA PHE A 29 1.28 -1.62 -14.51
C PHE A 29 -0.18 -2.06 -14.59
N LEU A 30 -0.78 -2.32 -13.44
CA LEU A 30 -2.18 -2.72 -13.34
C LEU A 30 -2.99 -1.66 -12.61
N VAL A 31 -4.25 -1.54 -13.02
CA VAL A 31 -5.26 -0.70 -12.37
C VAL A 31 -6.44 -1.58 -11.99
N GLY A 32 -6.79 -1.60 -10.70
CA GLY A 32 -8.07 -2.11 -10.25
C GLY A 32 -9.11 -1.00 -10.22
N THR A 33 -10.36 -1.33 -10.52
CA THR A 33 -11.47 -0.36 -10.52
C THR A 33 -12.56 -0.74 -9.53
N TYR A 34 -13.33 0.27 -9.15
CA TYR A 34 -14.46 0.18 -8.24
C TYR A 34 -15.66 0.87 -8.88
N ASN A 35 -16.73 0.11 -9.10
CA ASN A 35 -18.00 0.65 -9.57
C ASN A 35 -19.10 0.31 -8.57
N LEU A 36 -19.87 1.35 -8.21
CA LEU A 36 -21.01 1.24 -7.32
C LEU A 36 -22.26 1.33 -8.18
N HIS A 37 -23.10 0.29 -8.13
CA HIS A 37 -24.34 0.30 -8.90
C HIS A 37 -25.27 1.38 -8.35
N GLN A 38 -25.69 2.28 -9.22
CA GLN A 38 -26.77 3.22 -8.93
C GLN A 38 -28.09 2.44 -9.01
N GLN A 39 -28.46 1.74 -7.93
CA GLN A 39 -29.83 1.26 -7.76
C GLN A 39 -30.60 2.27 -6.92
N ASP A 40 -31.81 2.62 -7.35
CA ASP A 40 -32.81 3.19 -6.45
C ASP A 40 -32.95 2.21 -5.28
N ALA A 41 -32.61 2.67 -4.08
CA ALA A 41 -32.65 1.87 -2.87
C ALA A 41 -34.09 1.46 -2.55
N ALA A 42 -34.62 0.47 -3.27
CA ALA A 42 -35.74 -0.33 -2.81
C ALA A 42 -35.27 -1.00 -1.52
N ALA A 43 -35.93 -0.65 -0.42
CA ALA A 43 -35.49 -0.89 0.94
C ALA A 43 -34.98 -2.33 1.17
N GLY A 44 -33.67 -2.48 1.35
CA GLY A 44 -33.05 -3.71 1.89
C GLY A 44 -32.20 -4.56 0.93
N ALA A 45 -32.07 -4.22 -0.36
CA ALA A 45 -31.15 -4.94 -1.24
C ALA A 45 -29.68 -4.54 -0.97
N PRO A 46 -28.72 -5.49 -0.94
CA PRO A 46 -27.31 -5.18 -0.81
C PRO A 46 -26.85 -4.31 -1.98
N GLN A 47 -26.07 -3.26 -1.69
CA GLN A 47 -25.54 -2.38 -2.72
C GLN A 47 -24.58 -3.14 -3.64
N GLY A 48 -24.98 -3.31 -4.91
CA GLY A 48 -24.18 -3.99 -5.93
C GLY A 48 -22.89 -3.23 -6.23
N ARG A 49 -21.79 -3.98 -6.33
CA ARG A 49 -20.46 -3.48 -6.69
C ARG A 49 -19.83 -4.40 -7.71
N ASP A 50 -19.24 -3.84 -8.74
CA ASP A 50 -18.39 -4.57 -9.68
C ASP A 50 -17.14 -3.76 -10.03
N GLY A 51 -16.28 -4.31 -10.86
CA GLY A 51 -15.04 -3.65 -11.25
C GLY A 51 -14.32 -4.37 -12.37
N SER A 52 -13.08 -4.00 -12.56
CA SER A 52 -12.19 -4.55 -13.56
C SER A 52 -10.75 -4.48 -13.09
N LEU A 53 -9.94 -5.42 -13.58
CA LEU A 53 -8.50 -5.37 -13.47
C LEU A 53 -7.93 -5.13 -14.87
N ILE A 54 -7.29 -3.99 -15.05
CA ILE A 54 -6.82 -3.48 -16.34
C ILE A 54 -5.29 -3.54 -16.36
N VAL A 55 -4.73 -4.12 -17.41
CA VAL A 55 -3.29 -4.16 -17.65
C VAL A 55 -2.94 -3.06 -18.64
N PHE A 56 -2.01 -2.19 -18.25
CA PHE A 56 -1.43 -1.18 -19.12
C PHE A 56 0.02 -1.51 -19.43
N ARG A 57 0.45 -1.13 -20.63
CA ARG A 57 1.85 -1.07 -21.04
C ARG A 57 2.21 0.37 -21.40
N ILE A 58 3.34 0.84 -20.93
CA ILE A 58 3.89 2.14 -21.31
C ILE A 58 4.67 1.99 -22.61
N ASP A 59 4.29 2.78 -23.61
CA ASP A 59 5.01 2.95 -24.87
C ASP A 59 5.43 4.41 -25.02
N GLY A 60 6.72 4.68 -24.80
CA GLY A 60 7.25 6.04 -24.67
C GLY A 60 6.62 6.79 -23.49
N HIS A 61 5.76 7.76 -23.79
CA HIS A 61 4.98 8.55 -22.83
C HIS A 61 3.47 8.25 -22.91
N GLN A 62 3.07 7.15 -23.53
CA GLN A 62 1.67 6.78 -23.69
C GLN A 62 1.39 5.48 -22.92
N PRO A 63 0.48 5.49 -21.94
CA PRO A 63 -0.09 4.27 -21.39
C PRO A 63 -1.08 3.65 -22.41
N ILE A 64 -0.85 2.39 -22.78
CA ILE A 64 -1.68 1.62 -23.70
C ILE A 64 -2.39 0.54 -22.90
N GLU A 65 -3.73 0.50 -22.95
CA GLU A 65 -4.51 -0.61 -22.41
C GLU A 65 -4.23 -1.89 -23.22
N VAL A 66 -3.83 -2.96 -22.54
CA VAL A 66 -3.49 -4.26 -23.15
C VAL A 66 -4.61 -5.27 -22.95
N GLN A 67 -5.16 -5.34 -21.74
CA GLN A 67 -6.15 -6.33 -21.36
C GLN A 67 -7.02 -5.79 -20.24
N THR A 68 -8.33 -6.01 -20.33
CA THR A 68 -9.28 -5.74 -19.25
C THR A 68 -9.96 -7.05 -18.83
N VAL A 69 -9.90 -7.37 -17.55
CA VAL A 69 -10.58 -8.52 -16.95
C VAL A 69 -11.68 -8.02 -16.02
N LEU A 70 -12.93 -8.22 -16.41
CA LEU A 70 -14.09 -7.87 -15.59
C LEU A 70 -14.10 -8.67 -14.29
N GLN A 71 -14.51 -8.02 -13.21
CA GLN A 71 -14.59 -8.59 -11.87
C GLN A 71 -16.02 -8.48 -11.34
N PRO A 72 -16.56 -9.53 -10.69
CA PRO A 72 -17.91 -9.53 -10.15
C PRO A 72 -18.06 -8.70 -8.86
N SER A 73 -17.00 -7.99 -8.46
CA SER A 73 -16.89 -7.19 -7.25
C SER A 73 -15.93 -6.04 -7.48
N ALA A 74 -16.13 -4.92 -6.80
CA ALA A 74 -15.19 -3.82 -6.84
C ALA A 74 -13.84 -4.22 -6.20
N LEU A 75 -12.74 -3.75 -6.79
CA LEU A 75 -11.39 -4.02 -6.29
C LEU A 75 -10.96 -2.92 -5.33
N LEU A 76 -10.35 -3.28 -4.20
CA LEU A 76 -9.99 -2.32 -3.13
C LEU A 76 -8.47 -2.17 -3.02
N ASP A 77 -7.71 -3.24 -3.23
CA ASP A 77 -6.26 -3.20 -3.26
C ASP A 77 -5.69 -4.29 -4.18
N LEU A 78 -4.49 -4.04 -4.69
CA LEU A 78 -3.71 -5.01 -5.46
C LEU A 78 -2.25 -4.95 -5.03
N ARG A 79 -1.60 -6.12 -4.90
CA ARG A 79 -0.20 -6.23 -4.49
C ARG A 79 0.52 -7.36 -5.21
N PHE A 80 1.57 -7.02 -5.96
CA PHE A 80 2.54 -7.99 -6.44
C PHE A 80 3.26 -8.69 -5.29
N HIS A 81 3.52 -9.98 -5.47
CA HIS A 81 4.27 -10.79 -4.51
C HIS A 81 5.71 -10.23 -4.36
N PRO A 82 6.24 -10.00 -3.16
CA PRO A 82 7.56 -9.36 -2.99
C PRO A 82 8.71 -10.22 -3.51
N ARG A 83 8.56 -11.55 -3.51
CA ARG A 83 9.56 -12.51 -4.00
C ARG A 83 9.41 -12.80 -5.50
N GLN A 84 9.63 -11.81 -6.35
CA GLN A 84 9.45 -11.95 -7.81
C GLN A 84 10.39 -12.96 -8.47
N ARG A 85 11.51 -13.33 -7.83
CA ARG A 85 12.38 -14.40 -8.31
C ARG A 85 11.71 -15.77 -8.24
N ASP A 86 10.97 -16.03 -7.17
CA ASP A 86 10.32 -17.31 -6.91
C ASP A 86 8.88 -17.34 -7.45
N HIS A 87 8.24 -16.17 -7.47
CA HIS A 87 6.84 -15.97 -7.86
C HIS A 87 6.72 -14.84 -8.88
N PRO A 88 7.36 -14.97 -10.06
CA PRO A 88 7.35 -13.92 -11.08
C PRO A 88 5.91 -13.62 -11.52
N GLY A 89 5.56 -12.34 -11.53
CA GLY A 89 4.26 -11.87 -12.00
C GLY A 89 3.07 -12.20 -11.09
N ILE A 90 3.26 -12.92 -9.98
CA ILE A 90 2.18 -13.23 -9.04
C ILE A 90 1.73 -11.95 -8.33
N LEU A 91 0.41 -11.74 -8.28
CA LEU A 91 -0.21 -10.67 -7.52
C LEU A 91 -1.50 -11.11 -6.84
N ALA A 92 -1.78 -10.48 -5.71
CA ALA A 92 -3.03 -10.58 -4.98
C ALA A 92 -3.92 -9.37 -5.24
N VAL A 93 -5.23 -9.60 -5.22
CA VAL A 93 -6.26 -8.58 -5.33
C VAL A 93 -7.34 -8.86 -4.29
N VAL A 94 -7.76 -7.82 -3.57
CA VAL A 94 -8.84 -7.92 -2.59
C VAL A 94 -10.03 -7.06 -2.98
N SER A 95 -11.23 -7.48 -2.56
CA SER A 95 -12.48 -6.96 -3.11
C SER A 95 -13.52 -6.58 -2.08
N SER A 96 -14.55 -5.90 -2.58
CA SER A 96 -15.74 -5.49 -1.85
C SER A 96 -16.67 -6.62 -1.40
N THR A 97 -16.32 -7.88 -1.67
CA THR A 97 -17.07 -9.07 -1.22
C THR A 97 -16.24 -9.92 -0.25
N GLY A 98 -15.11 -9.39 0.23
CA GLY A 98 -14.23 -10.11 1.16
C GLY A 98 -13.52 -11.28 0.50
N THR A 99 -13.24 -11.19 -0.81
CA THR A 99 -12.50 -12.24 -1.54
C THR A 99 -11.05 -11.84 -1.73
N LEU A 100 -10.17 -12.83 -1.69
CA LEU A 100 -8.80 -12.76 -2.21
C LEU A 100 -8.75 -13.47 -3.57
N ALA A 101 -8.35 -12.76 -4.61
CA ALA A 101 -8.09 -13.31 -5.93
C ALA A 101 -6.59 -13.22 -6.27
N ILE A 102 -6.03 -14.30 -6.79
CA ILE A 102 -4.63 -14.38 -7.20
C ILE A 102 -4.53 -14.47 -8.72
N PHE A 103 -3.65 -13.65 -9.29
CA PHE A 103 -3.38 -13.59 -10.72
C PHE A 103 -1.88 -13.76 -10.99
N CYS A 104 -1.53 -14.04 -12.25
CA CYS A 104 -0.17 -14.03 -12.76
C CYS A 104 -0.10 -13.14 -14.01
N LEU A 105 0.79 -12.15 -13.98
CA LEU A 105 1.15 -11.32 -15.14
C LEU A 105 2.38 -11.89 -15.84
N ASP A 106 2.23 -12.33 -17.09
CA ASP A 106 3.31 -12.83 -17.93
C ASP A 106 3.19 -12.31 -19.37
N PRO A 107 3.79 -11.14 -19.66
CA PRO A 107 3.79 -10.58 -21.01
C PRO A 107 4.67 -11.35 -22.00
N SER A 108 5.56 -12.22 -21.51
CA SER A 108 6.43 -13.03 -22.37
C SER A 108 5.68 -14.22 -22.98
N LEU A 109 4.72 -14.76 -22.24
CA LEU A 109 3.85 -15.84 -22.70
C LEU A 109 2.77 -15.34 -23.66
N ASN A 110 2.14 -14.20 -23.36
CA ASN A 110 1.11 -13.60 -24.21
C ASN A 110 1.09 -12.08 -24.07
N SER A 111 1.57 -11.37 -25.08
CA SER A 111 1.65 -9.90 -25.04
C SER A 111 0.30 -9.17 -25.18
N THR A 112 -0.75 -9.84 -25.66
CA THR A 112 -2.09 -9.24 -25.85
C THR A 112 -3.07 -9.59 -24.73
N ALA A 113 -2.80 -10.66 -23.99
CA ALA A 113 -3.58 -11.04 -22.80
C ALA A 113 -2.63 -11.62 -21.73
N PRO A 114 -1.74 -10.79 -21.15
CA PRO A 114 -0.66 -11.23 -20.27
C PRO A 114 -1.14 -11.65 -18.87
N LEU A 115 -2.37 -11.32 -18.48
CA LEU A 115 -2.89 -11.55 -17.14
C LEU A 115 -3.79 -12.77 -17.10
N ARG A 116 -3.43 -13.71 -16.23
CA ARG A 116 -4.18 -14.95 -16.00
C ARG A 116 -4.67 -15.03 -14.56
N HIS A 117 -5.96 -15.33 -14.39
CA HIS A 117 -6.55 -15.66 -13.09
C HIS A 117 -6.09 -17.06 -12.66
N LEU A 118 -5.70 -17.21 -11.39
CA LEU A 118 -5.25 -18.49 -10.82
C LEU A 118 -6.26 -19.04 -9.81
N ALA A 119 -6.72 -18.21 -8.88
CA ALA A 119 -7.63 -18.63 -7.83
C ALA A 119 -8.42 -17.46 -7.26
N THR A 120 -9.63 -17.74 -6.75
CA THR A 120 -10.39 -16.82 -5.88
C THR A 120 -10.89 -17.60 -4.68
N SER A 121 -10.75 -17.05 -3.48
CA SER A 121 -11.25 -17.66 -2.26
C SER A 121 -11.64 -16.62 -1.21
N ARG A 122 -12.42 -17.04 -0.20
CA ARG A 122 -13.00 -16.20 0.85
C ARG A 122 -12.96 -16.94 2.19
N CYS A 123 -12.86 -16.19 3.28
CA CYS A 123 -13.02 -16.72 4.63
C CYS A 123 -14.52 -16.91 4.95
N ARG A 124 -14.95 -18.15 5.23
CA ARG A 124 -16.36 -18.49 5.44
C ARG A 124 -16.96 -17.98 6.76
N ASP A 125 -16.12 -17.61 7.72
CA ASP A 125 -16.52 -17.07 9.02
C ASP A 125 -16.91 -15.58 8.96
N LEU A 126 -16.64 -14.90 7.85
CA LEU A 126 -16.98 -13.49 7.67
C LEU A 126 -18.36 -13.34 7.02
N ALA A 127 -19.18 -12.41 7.53
CA ALA A 127 -20.45 -12.05 6.93
C ALA A 127 -20.28 -11.52 5.50
N ASP A 128 -21.25 -11.74 4.62
CA ASP A 128 -21.15 -11.47 3.17
C ASP A 128 -20.96 -9.98 2.82
N ASP A 129 -21.30 -9.09 3.74
CA ASP A 129 -21.13 -7.65 3.65
C ASP A 129 -19.77 -7.14 4.17
N VAL A 130 -18.88 -8.03 4.64
CA VAL A 130 -17.52 -7.67 5.05
C VAL A 130 -16.61 -7.59 3.83
N LEU A 131 -16.02 -6.42 3.63
CA LEU A 131 -15.05 -6.14 2.56
C LEU A 131 -13.65 -6.52 3.02
N PHE A 132 -12.78 -6.86 2.07
CA PHE A 132 -11.32 -6.79 2.27
C PHE A 132 -10.82 -5.46 1.72
N LEU A 133 -10.21 -4.64 2.58
CA LEU A 133 -9.88 -3.24 2.28
C LEU A 133 -8.45 -3.07 1.78
N GLN A 134 -7.49 -3.78 2.38
CA GLN A 134 -6.10 -3.78 1.97
C GLN A 134 -5.49 -5.16 2.12
N CYS A 135 -4.44 -5.46 1.37
CA CYS A 135 -3.63 -6.65 1.57
C CYS A 135 -2.13 -6.34 1.59
N SER A 136 -1.34 -7.20 2.24
CA SER A 136 0.11 -7.06 2.33
C SER A 136 0.77 -8.42 2.52
N TRP A 137 1.53 -8.85 1.51
CA TRP A 137 2.26 -10.12 1.56
C TRP A 137 3.22 -10.16 2.74
N HIS A 138 3.30 -11.31 3.40
CA HIS A 138 4.29 -11.50 4.45
C HIS A 138 5.71 -11.39 3.85
N PRO A 139 6.65 -10.64 4.45
CA PRO A 139 7.97 -10.40 3.84
C PRO A 139 8.85 -11.66 3.69
N VAL A 140 8.68 -12.63 4.60
CA VAL A 140 9.48 -13.86 4.67
C VAL A 140 8.70 -15.09 4.15
N LEU A 141 7.54 -15.39 4.74
CA LEU A 141 6.67 -16.50 4.34
C LEU A 141 6.02 -16.25 2.97
N ARG A 142 6.16 -17.20 2.05
CA ARG A 142 5.75 -17.08 0.63
C ARG A 142 4.26 -17.24 0.37
N ASP A 143 3.55 -17.85 1.30
CA ASP A 143 2.17 -18.31 1.19
C ASP A 143 1.29 -17.67 2.28
N VAL A 144 1.75 -16.57 2.86
CA VAL A 144 1.01 -15.81 3.87
C VAL A 144 0.79 -14.39 3.40
N ILE A 145 -0.45 -13.92 3.52
CA ILE A 145 -0.82 -12.54 3.19
C ILE A 145 -1.69 -11.96 4.30
N ALA A 146 -1.35 -10.76 4.77
CA ALA A 146 -2.19 -10.02 5.69
C ALA A 146 -3.31 -9.32 4.92
N VAL A 147 -4.51 -9.28 5.49
CA VAL A 147 -5.66 -8.52 4.99
C VAL A 147 -6.30 -7.72 6.11
N THR A 148 -6.88 -6.58 5.75
CA THR A 148 -7.76 -5.82 6.62
C THR A 148 -9.20 -5.82 6.11
N THR A 149 -10.14 -5.54 7.00
CA THR A 149 -11.57 -5.68 6.73
C THR A 149 -12.37 -4.46 7.12
N SER A 150 -13.57 -4.32 6.55
CA SER A 150 -14.50 -3.24 6.90
C SER A 150 -15.07 -3.33 8.31
N ASN A 151 -15.01 -4.48 8.98
CA ASN A 151 -15.39 -4.63 10.39
C ASN A 151 -14.19 -4.49 11.36
N GLY A 152 -13.08 -3.96 10.87
CA GLY A 152 -11.90 -3.59 11.66
C GLY A 152 -10.91 -4.71 11.94
N LEU A 153 -11.13 -5.94 11.46
CA LEU A 153 -10.18 -7.03 11.64
C LEU A 153 -8.91 -6.83 10.79
N ALA A 154 -7.78 -7.23 11.36
CA ALA A 154 -6.53 -7.52 10.65
C ALA A 154 -6.23 -9.01 10.80
N ARG A 155 -5.97 -9.70 9.68
CA ARG A 155 -5.90 -11.16 9.64
C ARG A 155 -4.80 -11.63 8.70
N LEU A 156 -4.10 -12.69 9.06
CA LEU A 156 -3.21 -13.44 8.18
C LEU A 156 -4.00 -14.54 7.48
N LEU A 157 -3.88 -14.63 6.17
CA LEU A 157 -4.43 -15.70 5.34
C LEU A 157 -3.31 -16.65 4.94
N HIS A 158 -3.50 -17.94 5.18
CA HIS A 158 -2.58 -19.01 4.80
C HIS A 158 -3.03 -19.62 3.48
N LEU A 159 -2.20 -19.54 2.46
CA LEU A 159 -2.51 -20.00 1.11
C LEU A 159 -1.97 -21.40 0.86
N GLY A 160 -2.70 -22.18 0.07
CA GLY A 160 -2.23 -23.45 -0.46
C GLY A 160 -1.33 -23.26 -1.69
N GLN A 161 -0.75 -24.36 -2.17
CA GLN A 161 0.01 -24.36 -3.44
C GLN A 161 -0.83 -23.95 -4.67
N ASP A 162 -2.15 -24.10 -4.56
CA ASP A 162 -3.14 -23.67 -5.55
C ASP A 162 -3.62 -22.24 -5.34
N TRP A 163 -2.97 -21.47 -4.46
CA TRP A 163 -3.27 -20.06 -4.17
C TRP A 163 -4.64 -19.79 -3.52
N THR A 164 -5.31 -20.82 -3.01
CA THR A 164 -6.57 -20.69 -2.27
C THR A 164 -6.31 -20.59 -0.76
N ILE A 165 -7.18 -19.87 -0.05
CA ILE A 165 -7.13 -19.75 1.41
C ILE A 165 -7.41 -21.13 2.05
N ARG A 166 -6.47 -21.60 2.87
CA ARG A 166 -6.54 -22.86 3.64
C ARG A 166 -6.84 -22.66 5.11
N GLY A 167 -6.49 -21.49 5.63
CA GLY A 167 -6.74 -21.11 7.02
C GLY A 167 -6.42 -19.65 7.23
N PHE A 168 -6.58 -19.21 8.48
CA PHE A 168 -6.23 -17.86 8.86
C PHE A 168 -5.77 -17.77 10.32
N THR A 169 -5.13 -16.65 10.65
CA THR A 169 -4.78 -16.26 12.01
C THR A 169 -5.18 -14.81 12.23
N ASP A 170 -6.04 -14.54 13.19
CA ASP A 170 -6.40 -13.16 13.55
C ASP A 170 -5.22 -12.48 14.26
N LEU A 171 -4.93 -11.25 13.86
CA LEU A 171 -3.97 -10.41 14.55
C LEU A 171 -4.70 -9.58 15.59
N ASP A 172 -4.19 -9.55 16.82
CA ASP A 172 -4.76 -8.76 17.92
C ASP A 172 -4.49 -7.25 17.80
N ILE A 173 -4.53 -6.70 16.58
CA ILE A 173 -4.29 -5.29 16.26
C ILE A 173 -5.51 -4.66 15.58
N ARG A 174 -6.69 -5.26 15.78
CA ARG A 174 -7.95 -4.82 15.17
C ARG A 174 -8.31 -3.38 15.52
N ASN A 175 -8.93 -2.69 14.57
CA ASN A 175 -9.57 -1.39 14.77
C ASN A 175 -11.03 -1.58 15.24
N SER A 176 -11.60 -0.56 15.88
CA SER A 176 -13.02 -0.56 16.27
C SER A 176 -13.97 -0.14 15.15
N LEU A 177 -13.41 0.41 14.06
CA LEU A 177 -14.06 0.77 12.80
C LEU A 177 -13.25 0.15 11.65
N GLU A 178 -13.57 0.48 10.40
CA GLU A 178 -12.90 0.04 9.18
C GLU A 178 -11.37 0.09 9.33
N ALA A 179 -10.70 -1.04 9.09
CA ALA A 179 -9.24 -1.13 9.10
C ALA A 179 -8.71 -0.86 7.68
N TRP A 180 -8.24 0.35 7.43
CA TRP A 180 -7.82 0.81 6.09
C TRP A 180 -6.41 0.39 5.69
N SER A 181 -5.54 0.11 6.65
CA SER A 181 -4.13 -0.13 6.35
C SER A 181 -3.53 -1.26 7.20
N VAL A 182 -2.77 -2.15 6.57
CA VAL A 182 -1.87 -3.12 7.19
C VAL A 182 -0.51 -3.07 6.51
N ALA A 183 0.55 -3.01 7.31
CA ALA A 183 1.91 -2.98 6.79
C ALA A 183 2.84 -3.83 7.65
N TRP A 184 3.82 -4.46 6.99
CA TRP A 184 4.90 -5.16 7.65
C TRP A 184 6.13 -4.28 7.72
N SER A 185 6.86 -4.37 8.83
CA SER A 185 8.24 -3.91 8.88
C SER A 185 9.08 -4.72 7.88
N PRO A 186 10.00 -4.06 7.16
CA PRO A 186 10.91 -4.77 6.29
C PRO A 186 11.95 -5.55 7.12
N PRO A 187 12.39 -6.73 6.63
CA PRO A 187 13.51 -7.47 7.20
C PRO A 187 14.75 -6.58 7.38
N THR A 188 15.47 -6.72 8.49
CA THR A 188 16.73 -5.99 8.74
C THR A 188 17.94 -6.86 8.38
N THR A 189 19.06 -6.25 7.98
CA THR A 189 20.29 -7.00 7.64
C THR A 189 20.88 -7.77 8.83
N ALA A 190 20.72 -7.27 10.05
CA ALA A 190 21.11 -7.98 11.28
C ALA A 190 20.24 -9.24 11.56
N THR A 191 19.02 -9.29 11.01
CA THR A 191 18.09 -10.42 11.17
C THR A 191 18.15 -11.44 10.02
N ALA A 192 18.98 -11.20 9.00
CA ALA A 192 19.15 -12.12 7.87
C ALA A 192 19.99 -13.37 8.19
N LEU A 193 20.64 -13.41 9.36
CA LEU A 193 21.57 -14.47 9.77
C LEU A 193 20.92 -15.58 10.63
N ASP A 194 19.72 -15.35 11.19
CA ASP A 194 18.96 -16.34 11.99
C ASP A 194 17.48 -16.37 11.55
N ALA A 195 17.18 -17.12 10.48
CA ALA A 195 15.84 -17.20 9.91
C ALA A 195 14.77 -17.77 10.86
N ASP A 196 15.17 -18.54 11.89
CA ASP A 196 14.25 -19.22 12.82
C ASP A 196 13.87 -18.33 14.03
N GLY A 197 14.56 -17.20 14.23
CA GLY A 197 14.32 -16.24 15.31
C GLY A 197 13.84 -14.85 14.85
N GLN A 198 13.56 -14.68 13.55
CA GLN A 198 13.20 -13.39 12.99
C GLN A 198 11.80 -12.95 13.46
N SER A 199 11.75 -11.78 14.10
CA SER A 199 10.51 -11.10 14.47
C SER A 199 10.28 -9.92 13.51
N LEU A 200 9.05 -9.78 13.04
CA LEU A 200 8.60 -8.67 12.21
C LEU A 200 7.48 -7.94 12.94
N THR A 201 7.55 -6.61 12.96
CA THR A 201 6.42 -5.79 13.40
C THR A 201 5.37 -5.72 12.29
N VAL A 202 4.11 -5.94 12.67
CA VAL A 202 2.93 -5.69 11.82
C VAL A 202 2.12 -4.54 12.40
N TYR A 203 1.72 -3.62 11.54
CA TYR A 203 0.99 -2.41 11.88
C TYR A 203 -0.42 -2.46 11.28
N CYS A 204 -1.39 -1.86 11.96
CA CYS A 204 -2.76 -1.70 11.49
C CYS A 204 -3.27 -0.29 11.78
N GLY A 205 -3.99 0.31 10.83
CA GLY A 205 -4.59 1.63 10.92
C GLY A 205 -6.02 1.62 10.38
N GLY A 206 -6.88 2.49 10.90
CA GLY A 206 -8.29 2.52 10.53
C GLY A 206 -9.02 3.78 10.96
N ASP A 207 -10.33 3.81 10.77
CA ASP A 207 -11.20 4.97 10.99
C ASP A 207 -11.38 5.40 12.44
N ASP A 208 -10.90 4.59 13.39
CA ASP A 208 -10.89 4.92 14.81
C ASP A 208 -9.69 5.79 15.23
N SER A 209 -9.07 6.49 14.26
CA SER A 209 -7.91 7.38 14.42
C SER A 209 -6.74 6.76 15.19
N SER A 210 -6.60 5.43 15.12
CA SER A 210 -5.64 4.67 15.91
C SER A 210 -4.67 3.89 15.03
N LEU A 211 -3.39 3.98 15.37
CA LEU A 211 -2.36 3.07 14.87
C LEU A 211 -2.13 1.97 15.90
N ARG A 212 -2.16 0.72 15.47
CA ARG A 212 -1.87 -0.45 16.32
C ARG A 212 -0.72 -1.24 15.74
N TYR A 213 0.07 -1.87 16.60
CA TYR A 213 1.12 -2.77 16.14
C TYR A 213 1.45 -3.86 17.13
N THR A 214 1.97 -4.96 16.61
CA THR A 214 2.56 -6.03 17.41
C THR A 214 3.74 -6.66 16.67
N SER A 215 4.54 -7.46 17.37
CA SER A 215 5.60 -8.26 16.79
C SER A 215 5.09 -9.68 16.51
N SER A 216 5.46 -10.22 15.36
CA SER A 216 5.12 -11.57 14.91
C SER A 216 6.40 -12.30 14.49
N SER A 217 6.62 -13.48 15.06
CA SER A 217 7.76 -14.32 14.69
C SER A 217 7.58 -14.96 13.31
N ALA A 218 8.64 -15.52 12.74
CA ALA A 218 8.55 -16.34 11.53
C ALA A 218 7.61 -17.56 11.68
N ARG A 219 7.33 -17.99 12.92
CA ARG A 219 6.36 -19.04 13.25
C ARG A 219 4.95 -18.50 13.51
N LEU A 220 4.75 -17.21 13.27
CA LEU A 220 3.52 -16.45 13.49
C LEU A 220 3.05 -16.44 14.94
N GLU A 221 4.01 -16.57 15.86
CA GLU A 221 3.76 -16.38 17.29
C GLU A 221 3.79 -14.88 17.59
N ILE A 222 2.88 -14.44 18.45
CA ILE A 222 2.75 -13.04 18.87
C ILE A 222 3.15 -12.99 20.36
N PRO A 223 4.45 -12.81 20.67
CA PRO A 223 4.97 -12.94 22.04
C PRO A 223 4.57 -11.78 22.97
N TYR A 224 4.12 -10.65 22.42
CA TYR A 224 3.77 -9.46 23.17
C TYR A 224 2.34 -9.02 22.89
N GLY A 225 1.69 -8.42 23.89
CA GLY A 225 0.41 -7.76 23.69
C GLY A 225 0.53 -6.61 22.68
N PRO A 226 -0.56 -6.31 21.94
CA PRO A 226 -0.55 -5.24 20.95
C PRO A 226 -0.38 -3.87 21.62
N VAL A 227 0.32 -2.97 20.93
CA VAL A 227 0.38 -1.57 21.32
C VAL A 227 -0.64 -0.76 20.52
N THR A 228 -1.39 0.08 21.21
CA THR A 228 -2.29 1.07 20.60
C THR A 228 -1.71 2.48 20.76
N VAL A 229 -1.65 3.21 19.65
CA VAL A 229 -1.24 4.60 19.56
C VAL A 229 -2.48 5.44 19.24
N LYS A 230 -2.87 6.31 20.18
CA LYS A 230 -4.01 7.23 20.09
C LYS A 230 -3.56 8.65 20.40
N GLY A 231 -4.32 9.64 19.91
CA GLY A 231 -4.07 11.06 20.16
C GLY A 231 -2.95 11.68 19.33
N HIS A 232 -2.51 10.99 18.27
CA HIS A 232 -1.53 11.49 17.30
C HIS A 232 -2.11 11.70 15.89
N HIS A 233 -3.34 11.25 15.66
CA HIS A 233 -4.08 11.42 14.42
C HIS A 233 -5.47 11.93 14.79
N ASP A 234 -5.95 12.94 14.08
CA ASP A 234 -7.26 13.57 14.34
C ASP A 234 -8.38 12.92 13.52
N ALA A 235 -8.01 12.04 12.59
CA ALA A 235 -8.91 11.23 11.77
C ALA A 235 -8.28 9.86 11.46
N GLY A 236 -8.99 9.04 10.67
CA GLY A 236 -8.60 7.67 10.37
C GLY A 236 -7.21 7.53 9.76
N VAL A 237 -6.45 6.53 10.21
CA VAL A 237 -5.11 6.20 9.71
C VAL A 237 -5.22 5.34 8.45
N THR A 238 -5.02 5.94 7.30
CA THR A 238 -5.32 5.36 5.98
C THR A 238 -4.10 4.77 5.27
N ALA A 239 -2.90 5.20 5.63
CA ALA A 239 -1.66 4.68 5.05
C ALA A 239 -0.59 4.45 6.10
N ILE A 240 0.16 3.35 5.97
CA ILE A 240 1.30 3.02 6.84
C ILE A 240 2.45 2.50 5.96
N LEU A 241 3.64 3.06 6.13
CA LEU A 241 4.86 2.69 5.41
C LEU A 241 6.05 2.61 6.37
N PRO A 242 6.34 1.42 6.92
CA PRO A 242 7.55 1.17 7.70
C PRO A 242 8.78 1.18 6.80
N LEU A 243 9.85 1.84 7.23
CA LEU A 243 11.12 1.92 6.49
C LEU A 243 12.14 0.91 7.03
N SER A 244 13.14 0.56 6.20
CA SER A 244 14.33 -0.18 6.61
C SER A 244 15.37 0.71 7.29
N LEU A 245 14.93 1.80 7.93
CA LEU A 245 15.76 2.83 8.54
C LEU A 245 15.36 3.01 10.00
N HIS A 246 16.35 3.34 10.83
CA HIS A 246 16.15 3.62 12.25
C HIS A 246 16.70 5.02 12.55
N ALA A 247 16.04 5.72 13.46
CA ALA A 247 16.60 6.92 14.08
C ALA A 247 17.76 6.55 15.00
N ALA A 248 18.55 7.55 15.40
CA ALA A 248 19.72 7.34 16.26
C ALA A 248 19.39 6.76 17.65
N ASP A 249 18.14 6.93 18.12
CA ASP A 249 17.65 6.30 19.35
C ASP A 249 17.33 4.80 19.20
N GLY A 250 17.41 4.26 17.98
CA GLY A 250 17.12 2.85 17.66
C GLY A 250 15.67 2.59 17.24
N GLY A 251 14.79 3.60 17.24
CA GLY A 251 13.43 3.44 16.77
C GLY A 251 13.35 3.34 15.24
N ARG A 252 12.61 2.37 14.72
CA ARG A 252 12.32 2.23 13.29
C ARG A 252 11.49 3.42 12.81
N LEU A 253 11.86 3.98 11.66
CA LEU A 253 11.05 5.02 11.03
C LEU A 253 9.80 4.41 10.40
N VAL A 254 8.64 4.83 10.89
CA VAL A 254 7.33 4.42 10.39
C VAL A 254 6.57 5.65 9.95
N VAL A 255 6.27 5.71 8.65
CA VAL A 255 5.52 6.80 8.06
C VAL A 255 4.04 6.45 8.08
N THR A 256 3.18 7.42 8.40
CA THR A 256 1.73 7.27 8.38
C THR A 256 1.07 8.41 7.63
N GLY A 257 -0.05 8.10 7.00
CA GLY A 257 -0.99 9.05 6.40
C GLY A 257 -2.36 8.93 7.07
N SER A 258 -3.11 10.04 7.10
CA SER A 258 -4.42 10.13 7.73
C SER A 258 -5.38 10.99 6.90
N TYR A 259 -6.68 10.78 7.12
CA TYR A 259 -7.76 11.64 6.60
C TYR A 259 -7.66 13.10 7.07
N ASP A 260 -6.89 13.38 8.12
CA ASP A 260 -6.67 14.74 8.66
C ASP A 260 -5.66 15.57 7.84
N ASP A 261 -5.33 15.13 6.63
CA ASP A 261 -4.37 15.73 5.69
C ASP A 261 -2.89 15.65 6.10
N HIS A 262 -2.55 14.98 7.20
CA HIS A 262 -1.17 14.95 7.68
C HIS A 262 -0.43 13.66 7.32
N PHE A 263 0.81 13.88 6.93
CA PHE A 263 1.88 12.91 6.86
C PHE A 263 2.70 12.99 8.15
N ARG A 264 2.91 11.87 8.83
CA ARG A 264 3.66 11.81 10.09
C ARG A 264 4.71 10.71 10.05
N VAL A 265 5.87 10.99 10.61
CA VAL A 265 6.96 10.02 10.78
C VAL A 265 7.14 9.77 12.27
N PHE A 266 7.09 8.50 12.67
CA PHE A 266 7.39 8.08 14.02
C PHE A 266 8.68 7.26 14.05
N ALA A 267 9.47 7.42 15.12
CA ALA A 267 10.47 6.44 15.51
C ALA A 267 9.76 5.48 16.47
N ILE A 268 9.55 4.23 16.06
CA ILE A 268 8.86 3.19 16.84
C ILE A 268 9.84 2.06 17.10
N HIS A 269 10.05 1.71 18.37
CA HIS A 269 10.83 0.51 18.68
C HIS A 269 9.98 -0.74 18.48
N ASP A 270 10.55 -1.73 17.81
CA ASP A 270 9.93 -3.04 17.67
C ASP A 270 9.76 -3.68 19.08
N LEU A 271 8.69 -4.47 19.29
CA LEU A 271 8.34 -4.97 20.63
C LEU A 271 9.31 -6.02 21.15
N ASP A 272 9.96 -6.76 20.25
CA ASP A 272 11.07 -7.66 20.56
C ASP A 272 12.27 -6.90 21.17
N GLN A 273 12.63 -5.75 20.59
CA GLN A 273 13.74 -4.92 21.07
C GLN A 273 13.42 -4.16 22.35
N SER A 274 12.13 -3.85 22.57
CA SER A 274 11.66 -3.09 23.73
C SER A 274 11.04 -3.97 24.82
N HIS A 275 11.14 -5.30 24.69
CA HIS A 275 10.56 -6.29 25.61
C HIS A 275 9.07 -6.03 25.90
N GLY A 276 8.29 -5.78 24.86
CA GLY A 276 6.85 -5.51 24.93
C GLY A 276 6.49 -4.09 25.42
N THR A 277 7.46 -3.22 25.68
CA THR A 277 7.20 -1.87 26.18
C THR A 277 6.98 -0.89 25.03
N ARG A 278 5.84 -0.19 25.01
CA ARG A 278 5.61 0.91 24.07
C ARG A 278 6.71 1.98 24.19
N ARG A 279 7.54 2.12 23.16
CA ARG A 279 8.51 3.21 23.00
C ARG A 279 8.40 3.80 21.61
N MET A 280 7.97 5.05 21.55
CA MET A 280 7.85 5.77 20.30
C MET A 280 8.01 7.28 20.48
N ARG A 281 8.35 7.96 19.39
CA ARG A 281 8.44 9.41 19.32
C ARG A 281 7.97 9.90 17.95
N LEU A 282 7.24 11.00 17.91
CA LEU A 282 6.97 11.72 16.66
C LEU A 282 8.27 12.40 16.22
N VAL A 283 8.73 12.08 15.01
CA VAL A 283 9.96 12.59 14.42
C VAL A 283 9.68 13.87 13.65
N CYS A 284 8.70 13.83 12.75
CA CYS A 284 8.26 15.00 12.01
C CYS A 284 6.84 14.83 11.48
N GLU A 285 6.23 15.96 11.11
CA GLU A 285 4.87 16.05 10.62
C GLU A 285 4.79 17.09 9.50
N LYS A 286 3.94 16.82 8.51
CA LYS A 286 3.68 17.73 7.40
C LYS A 286 2.24 17.62 6.94
N ASN A 287 1.52 18.74 6.88
CA ASN A 287 0.24 18.80 6.19
C ASN A 287 0.47 18.78 4.67
N LEU A 288 -0.18 17.84 3.97
CA LEU A 288 -0.08 17.65 2.52
C LEU A 288 -1.22 18.30 1.72
N GLY A 289 -2.22 18.85 2.42
CA GLY A 289 -3.36 19.61 1.89
C GLY A 289 -4.57 18.76 1.52
N GLY A 290 -4.54 17.45 1.78
CA GLY A 290 -5.63 16.51 1.51
C GLY A 290 -5.32 15.15 2.13
N GLY A 291 -6.36 14.37 2.43
CA GLY A 291 -6.24 13.09 3.14
C GLY A 291 -5.18 12.19 2.53
N VAL A 292 -4.19 11.79 3.32
CA VAL A 292 -3.00 11.05 2.86
C VAL A 292 -3.35 9.57 2.76
N TRP A 293 -3.89 9.20 1.60
CA TRP A 293 -4.56 7.92 1.35
C TRP A 293 -3.63 6.73 1.12
N ARG A 294 -2.54 6.93 0.36
CA ARG A 294 -1.56 5.89 0.05
C ARG A 294 -0.15 6.46 0.07
N LEU A 295 0.80 5.61 0.46
CA LEU A 295 2.23 5.92 0.52
C LEU A 295 3.02 4.85 -0.22
N GLY A 296 3.93 5.27 -1.09
CA GLY A 296 4.87 4.41 -1.81
C GLY A 296 6.30 4.91 -1.62
N LEU A 297 7.21 4.02 -1.20
CA LEU A 297 8.64 4.35 -1.13
C LEU A 297 9.19 4.47 -2.56
N VAL A 298 9.80 5.61 -2.87
CA VAL A 298 10.52 5.81 -4.14
C VAL A 298 11.94 5.30 -4.00
N ASP A 299 12.69 5.86 -3.05
CA ASP A 299 14.02 5.38 -2.67
C ASP A 299 14.45 5.87 -1.28
N ALA A 300 15.50 5.24 -0.76
CA ALA A 300 16.21 5.65 0.44
C ALA A 300 17.71 5.57 0.14
N ARG A 301 18.43 6.68 0.28
CA ARG A 301 19.85 6.80 -0.07
C ARG A 301 20.63 7.47 1.06
N LEU A 302 21.79 6.92 1.40
CA LEU A 302 22.77 7.58 2.26
C LEU A 302 23.60 8.53 1.39
N ARG A 303 23.63 9.80 1.74
CA ARG A 303 24.41 10.84 1.05
C ARG A 303 25.86 10.82 1.53
N GLY A 304 26.75 11.46 0.76
CA GLY A 304 28.19 11.53 1.07
C GLY A 304 28.53 12.29 2.36
N ASP A 305 27.59 13.07 2.89
CA ASP A 305 27.66 13.76 4.18
C ASP A 305 27.22 12.86 5.37
N GLY A 306 26.87 11.60 5.11
CA GLY A 306 26.39 10.66 6.12
C GLY A 306 24.92 10.83 6.48
N GLN A 307 24.16 11.68 5.78
CA GLN A 307 22.74 11.90 6.02
C GLN A 307 21.89 11.06 5.07
N TRP A 308 20.78 10.54 5.57
CA TRP A 308 19.80 9.83 4.76
C TRP A 308 18.89 10.80 4.03
N ARG A 309 18.60 10.50 2.76
CA ARG A 309 17.53 11.10 1.95
C ARG A 309 16.55 9.98 1.59
N VAL A 310 15.27 10.17 1.89
CA VAL A 310 14.20 9.23 1.55
C VAL A 310 13.14 9.97 0.76
N ARG A 311 12.74 9.43 -0.39
CA ARG A 311 11.66 9.98 -1.20
C ARG A 311 10.45 9.07 -1.15
N ILE A 312 9.28 9.66 -0.93
CA ILE A 312 8.00 8.96 -0.76
C ILE A 312 6.96 9.63 -1.65
N LEU A 313 6.29 8.84 -2.47
CA LEU A 313 5.14 9.27 -3.24
C LEU A 313 3.88 9.09 -2.39
N ALA A 314 3.12 10.16 -2.23
CA ALA A 314 1.87 10.17 -1.48
C ALA A 314 0.68 10.50 -2.38
N SER A 315 -0.36 9.67 -2.32
CA SER A 315 -1.67 9.98 -2.91
C SER A 315 -2.50 10.73 -1.88
N CYS A 316 -2.85 12.00 -2.15
CA CYS A 316 -3.41 12.91 -1.15
C CYS A 316 -4.84 13.34 -1.50
N MET A 317 -5.74 12.39 -1.82
CA MET A 317 -7.15 12.64 -2.13
C MET A 317 -7.33 13.92 -2.99
N HIS A 318 -8.04 14.93 -2.49
CA HIS A 318 -8.37 16.15 -3.22
C HIS A 318 -7.18 17.06 -3.51
N ALA A 319 -6.01 16.81 -2.92
CA ALA A 319 -4.80 17.56 -3.16
C ALA A 319 -3.98 17.00 -4.35
N GLY A 320 -4.31 15.82 -4.88
CA GLY A 320 -3.52 15.18 -5.92
C GLY A 320 -2.31 14.43 -5.36
N ALA A 321 -1.27 14.23 -6.17
CA ALA A 321 -0.07 13.50 -5.74
C ALA A 321 0.99 14.46 -5.16
N ARG A 322 1.76 13.97 -4.19
CA ARG A 322 2.89 14.67 -3.58
C ARG A 322 4.13 13.79 -3.61
N LEU A 323 5.25 14.34 -4.06
CA LEU A 323 6.55 13.74 -3.80
C LEU A 323 7.13 14.42 -2.55
N VAL A 324 7.28 13.63 -1.49
CA VAL A 324 7.77 14.07 -0.19
C VAL A 324 9.19 13.57 0.01
N GLU A 325 10.07 14.43 0.47
CA GLU A 325 11.44 14.10 0.83
C GLU A 325 11.63 14.22 2.35
N LEU A 326 12.15 13.15 2.94
CA LEU A 326 12.67 13.12 4.29
C LEU A 326 14.19 13.18 4.25
N ALA A 327 14.79 14.07 5.04
CA ALA A 327 16.23 14.12 5.20
C ALA A 327 16.63 14.09 6.67
N SER A 328 17.54 13.18 7.04
CA SER A 328 18.02 13.07 8.41
C SER A 328 18.91 14.25 8.77
N GLU A 329 18.74 14.79 9.97
CA GLU A 329 19.66 15.80 10.50
C GLU A 329 20.95 15.17 11.01
N THR A 330 21.94 15.99 11.36
CA THR A 330 23.27 15.53 11.80
C THR A 330 23.23 14.71 13.09
N ASP A 331 22.22 14.91 13.93
CA ASP A 331 22.02 14.14 15.15
C ASP A 331 21.37 12.76 14.92
N GLY A 332 20.82 12.50 13.73
CA GLY A 332 20.08 11.29 13.39
C GLY A 332 18.78 11.07 14.18
N LEU A 333 18.40 11.99 15.06
CA LEU A 333 17.16 11.96 15.86
C LEU A 333 16.04 12.75 15.18
N HIS A 334 16.41 13.87 14.54
CA HIS A 334 15.49 14.75 13.84
C HIS A 334 15.57 14.54 12.33
N TRP A 335 14.44 14.77 11.67
CA TRP A 335 14.30 14.65 10.23
C TRP A 335 13.48 15.81 9.71
N SER A 336 13.97 16.43 8.64
CA SER A 336 13.19 17.40 7.89
C SER A 336 12.21 16.68 6.96
N CYS A 337 11.04 17.29 6.73
CA CYS A 337 10.03 16.78 5.81
C CYS A 337 9.61 17.90 4.85
N THR A 338 9.86 17.70 3.56
CA THR A 338 9.63 18.71 2.51
C THR A 338 8.86 18.13 1.34
N ILE A 339 7.99 18.93 0.73
CA ILE A 339 7.31 18.56 -0.51
C ILE A 339 8.19 19.05 -1.66
N VAL A 340 8.75 18.13 -2.44
CA VAL A 340 9.66 18.47 -3.54
C VAL A 340 8.92 18.63 -4.87
N ALA A 341 7.81 17.90 -5.07
CA ALA A 341 6.95 18.06 -6.23
C ALA A 341 5.46 17.83 -5.94
N ARG A 342 4.60 18.43 -6.77
CA ARG A 342 3.13 18.29 -6.75
C ARG A 342 2.60 17.96 -8.13
N PHE A 343 1.59 17.11 -8.18
CA PHE A 343 0.77 16.87 -9.37
C PHE A 343 -0.71 17.11 -9.02
N GLU A 344 -1.35 18.08 -9.68
CA GLU A 344 -2.65 18.64 -9.27
C GLU A 344 -3.67 18.73 -10.43
N GLU A 345 -3.46 18.01 -11.53
CA GLU A 345 -4.41 18.00 -12.66
C GLU A 345 -5.68 17.19 -12.41
N HIS A 346 -5.67 16.35 -11.36
CA HIS A 346 -6.83 15.59 -10.93
C HIS A 346 -7.94 16.51 -10.45
N LYS A 347 -9.17 16.31 -10.93
CA LYS A 347 -10.35 17.11 -10.55
C LYS A 347 -11.12 16.47 -9.40
N SER A 348 -10.63 15.34 -8.90
CA SER A 348 -11.23 14.57 -7.83
C SER A 348 -10.17 13.92 -6.93
N MET A 349 -10.57 12.91 -6.16
CA MET A 349 -9.71 12.23 -5.20
C MET A 349 -8.61 11.42 -5.92
N ASN A 350 -7.36 11.84 -5.79
CA ASN A 350 -6.22 11.00 -6.13
C ASN A 350 -6.20 9.76 -5.23
N TYR A 351 -6.58 8.62 -5.80
CA TYR A 351 -6.87 7.41 -5.05
C TYR A 351 -5.76 6.36 -5.15
N ALA A 352 -4.96 6.39 -6.21
CA ALA A 352 -3.76 5.58 -6.30
C ALA A 352 -2.68 6.32 -7.09
N SER A 353 -1.43 6.12 -6.68
CA SER A 353 -0.25 6.60 -7.38
C SER A 353 0.86 5.58 -7.17
N ASP A 354 1.64 5.32 -8.21
CA ASP A 354 2.84 4.49 -8.13
C ASP A 354 3.88 4.97 -9.14
N CYS A 355 5.13 4.56 -8.95
CA CYS A 355 6.24 5.05 -9.76
C CYS A 355 7.35 4.03 -9.94
N VAL A 356 8.10 4.22 -11.02
CA VAL A 356 9.31 3.46 -11.35
C VAL A 356 10.40 4.42 -11.81
N ALA A 357 11.66 4.00 -11.71
CA ALA A 357 12.72 4.70 -12.40
C ALA A 357 12.43 4.68 -13.91
N ALA A 358 12.59 5.82 -14.57
CA ALA A 358 12.50 5.91 -16.02
C ALA A 358 13.66 5.14 -16.67
N ALA A 359 13.54 4.84 -17.97
CA ALA A 359 14.54 4.07 -18.70
C ALA A 359 15.93 4.72 -18.72
N ASP A 360 16.01 6.04 -18.56
CA ASP A 360 17.28 6.77 -18.46
C ASP A 360 17.89 6.72 -17.05
N GLY A 361 17.17 6.23 -16.04
CA GLY A 361 17.59 6.17 -14.63
C GLY A 361 17.64 7.53 -13.92
N GLU A 362 17.43 8.62 -14.65
CA GLU A 362 17.57 10.01 -14.18
C GLU A 362 16.22 10.64 -13.83
N ALA A 363 15.13 10.07 -14.33
CA ALA A 363 13.78 10.52 -14.02
C ALA A 363 12.99 9.47 -13.23
N LEU A 364 12.06 9.95 -12.42
CA LEU A 364 10.97 9.16 -11.86
C LEU A 364 9.79 9.23 -12.81
N ARG A 365 9.29 8.08 -13.25
CA ARG A 365 8.06 7.95 -14.02
C ARG A 365 6.93 7.52 -13.10
N CYS A 366 5.88 8.31 -13.06
CA CYS A 366 4.77 8.13 -12.14
C CYS A 366 3.46 7.97 -12.90
N VAL A 367 2.60 7.09 -12.41
CA VAL A 367 1.19 7.07 -12.78
C VAL A 367 0.39 7.46 -11.54
N SER A 368 -0.58 8.34 -11.72
CA SER A 368 -1.56 8.66 -10.68
C SER A 368 -2.97 8.58 -11.26
N THR A 369 -3.91 8.17 -10.42
CA THR A 369 -5.31 8.00 -10.79
C THR A 369 -6.21 8.82 -9.90
N SER A 370 -7.35 9.27 -10.43
CA SER A 370 -8.35 10.01 -9.71
C SER A 370 -9.73 9.37 -9.85
N PHE A 371 -10.43 9.26 -8.73
CA PHE A 371 -11.53 8.32 -8.55
C PHE A 371 -12.79 8.73 -9.33
N TYR A 372 -13.45 9.83 -8.96
CA TYR A 372 -14.76 10.17 -9.53
C TYR A 372 -14.70 10.70 -10.97
N ASP A 373 -13.62 11.39 -11.34
CA ASP A 373 -13.37 11.85 -12.71
C ASP A 373 -12.72 10.77 -13.60
N LYS A 374 -12.41 9.59 -13.01
CA LYS A 374 -11.87 8.40 -13.68
C LYS A 374 -10.57 8.65 -14.44
N LEU A 375 -9.83 9.69 -14.05
CA LEU A 375 -8.67 10.14 -14.78
C LEU A 375 -7.44 9.31 -14.39
N LEU A 376 -6.69 8.85 -15.38
CA LEU A 376 -5.35 8.32 -15.20
C LEU A 376 -4.36 9.24 -15.90
N CYS A 377 -3.30 9.61 -15.19
CA CYS A 377 -2.26 10.51 -15.68
C CYS A 377 -0.88 9.86 -15.56
N LEU A 378 -0.11 9.91 -16.64
CA LEU A 378 1.32 9.65 -16.64
C LEU A 378 2.07 10.97 -16.53
N TRP A 379 3.02 11.07 -15.61
CA TRP A 379 3.86 12.25 -15.43
C TRP A 379 5.28 11.84 -15.01
N GLU A 380 6.22 12.77 -15.13
CA GLU A 380 7.63 12.50 -14.83
C GLU A 380 8.22 13.60 -13.96
N HIS A 381 9.15 13.24 -13.08
CA HIS A 381 9.90 14.16 -12.24
C HIS A 381 11.41 13.85 -12.36
N ARG A 382 12.23 14.89 -12.56
CA ARG A 382 13.69 14.80 -12.54
C ARG A 382 14.18 15.56 -11.31
N GLY A 383 14.76 14.85 -10.33
CA GLY A 383 15.20 15.44 -9.05
C GLY A 383 15.63 14.40 -8.01
#